data_AF-A0ABD4YG04-F1
#
_entry.id   AF-A0ABD4YG04-F1
#
_cell.length_a   1.000
_cell.length_b   1.000
_cell.length_c   1.000
_cell.angle_alpha   90.00
_cell.angle_beta   90.00
_cell.angle_gamma   90.00
#
_symmetry.space_group_name_H-M   'P 1'
#
loop_
_entity.id
_entity.type
_entity.pdbx_description
1 polymer ?
#
loop_
_entity_poly.entity_id
_entity_poly.type
_entity_poly.pdbx_seq_one_letter_code
_entity_poly.pdbx_strand_id
1 'polypeptide(L)'
;MLSCEQIAELAGAICATAEAMGQTISAGGAQVIAEDLAAHEPQVIVGALRACRREPAGRLSLGMVLKHIHAADGRPGKDEAWSIALSASDEHETVVMTAEIRQAMTASNPILEAGDKVGARMAFMSAYERLVSFARAEDRPTAWEVSLGFDAARRVAAIESAVRAQLITHEAGTKYLADLRIAPVTADGQAIAGLLTGEVRTQPSAAMREKLAEVRLILTASKARKDQERAKDNQRRRVSTYLRKRQARSVIAEMDRAQ
;
A
#
# COMPACT_ATOMS: atom_id res chain seq x y z
N MET A 1 -14.60 -26.84 -5.96
CA MET A 1 -14.68 -27.74 -7.13
C MET A 1 -15.93 -28.57 -7.00
N LEU A 2 -16.71 -28.69 -8.07
CA LEU A 2 -17.92 -29.49 -8.14
C LEU A 2 -17.59 -31.00 -8.19
N SER A 3 -18.45 -31.84 -7.62
CA SER A 3 -18.39 -33.30 -7.79
C SER A 3 -18.84 -33.71 -9.20
N CYS A 4 -18.50 -34.93 -9.64
CA CYS A 4 -18.95 -35.43 -10.95
C CYS A 4 -20.49 -35.44 -11.10
N GLU A 5 -21.20 -35.72 -10.01
CA GLU A 5 -22.67 -35.65 -9.96
C GLU A 5 -23.15 -34.21 -10.15
N GLN A 6 -22.55 -33.24 -9.44
CA GLN A 6 -22.88 -31.82 -9.58
C GLN A 6 -22.56 -31.27 -10.99
N ILE A 7 -21.51 -31.77 -11.64
CA ILE A 7 -21.18 -31.42 -13.03
C ILE A 7 -22.27 -31.94 -13.99
N ALA A 8 -22.75 -33.17 -13.79
CA ALA A 8 -23.84 -33.72 -14.59
C ALA A 8 -25.16 -32.95 -14.39
N GLU A 9 -25.49 -32.58 -13.15
CA GLU A 9 -26.63 -31.72 -12.84
C GLU A 9 -26.50 -30.34 -13.52
N LEU A 10 -25.31 -29.75 -13.47
CA LEU A 10 -25.02 -28.46 -14.11
C LEU A 10 -25.15 -28.55 -15.64
N ALA A 11 -24.69 -29.64 -16.26
CA ALA A 11 -24.88 -29.87 -17.70
C ALA A 11 -26.38 -29.89 -18.07
N GLY A 12 -27.20 -30.56 -17.26
CA GLY A 12 -28.66 -30.54 -17.40
C GLY A 12 -29.25 -29.12 -17.28
N ALA A 13 -28.78 -28.34 -16.31
CA ALA A 13 -29.21 -26.95 -16.14
C ALA A 13 -28.78 -26.02 -17.29
N ILE A 14 -27.62 -26.29 -17.92
CA ILE A 14 -27.13 -25.59 -19.11
C ILE A 14 -28.03 -25.92 -20.31
N CYS A 15 -28.39 -27.18 -20.54
CA CYS A 15 -29.34 -27.57 -21.58
C CYS A 15 -30.70 -26.86 -21.39
N ALA A 16 -31.27 -26.91 -20.19
CA ALA A 16 -32.53 -26.24 -19.89
C ALA A 16 -32.45 -24.71 -20.09
N THR A 17 -31.32 -24.11 -19.74
CA THR A 17 -31.08 -22.67 -19.95
C THR A 17 -30.98 -22.34 -21.44
N ALA A 18 -30.30 -23.17 -22.21
CA ALA A 18 -30.22 -23.01 -23.66
C ALA A 18 -31.61 -23.08 -24.31
N GLU A 19 -32.41 -24.06 -23.94
CA GLU A 19 -33.78 -24.25 -24.45
C GLU A 19 -34.67 -23.06 -24.13
N ALA A 20 -34.60 -22.53 -22.90
CA ALA A 20 -35.32 -21.32 -22.50
C ALA A 20 -34.93 -20.07 -23.31
N MET A 21 -33.71 -20.05 -23.86
CA MET A 21 -33.21 -19.00 -24.75
C MET A 21 -33.47 -19.28 -26.25
N GLY A 22 -34.22 -20.33 -26.57
CA GLY A 22 -34.58 -20.69 -27.94
C GLY A 22 -33.48 -21.40 -28.74
N GLN A 23 -32.54 -22.07 -28.07
CA GLN A 23 -31.51 -22.87 -28.72
C GLN A 23 -31.41 -24.27 -28.10
N THR A 24 -30.80 -25.21 -28.81
CA THR A 24 -30.48 -26.53 -28.29
C THR A 24 -28.96 -26.72 -28.23
N ILE A 25 -28.48 -27.34 -27.17
CA ILE A 25 -27.08 -27.73 -26.99
C ILE A 25 -27.06 -29.24 -26.72
N SER A 26 -26.12 -29.96 -27.35
CA SER A 26 -25.97 -31.40 -27.11
C SER A 26 -25.52 -31.68 -25.68
N ALA A 27 -25.88 -32.85 -25.14
CA ALA A 27 -25.47 -33.27 -23.80
C ALA A 27 -23.95 -33.20 -23.61
N GLY A 28 -23.18 -33.67 -24.59
CA GLY A 28 -21.71 -33.58 -24.55
C GLY A 28 -21.18 -32.14 -24.57
N GLY A 29 -21.81 -31.24 -25.35
CA GLY A 29 -21.43 -29.83 -25.36
C GLY A 29 -21.73 -29.14 -24.02
N ALA A 30 -22.87 -29.45 -23.41
CA ALA A 30 -23.23 -28.94 -22.09
C ALA A 30 -22.32 -29.48 -20.97
N GLN A 31 -21.87 -30.74 -21.09
CA GLN A 31 -20.92 -31.34 -20.16
C GLN A 31 -19.57 -30.62 -20.18
N VAL A 32 -19.01 -30.34 -21.37
CA VAL A 32 -17.75 -29.59 -21.48
C VAL A 32 -17.88 -28.20 -20.83
N ILE A 33 -18.98 -27.48 -21.10
CA ILE A 33 -19.23 -26.18 -20.47
C ILE A 33 -19.35 -26.33 -18.93
N ALA A 34 -19.99 -27.39 -18.43
CA ALA A 34 -20.11 -27.63 -17.01
C ALA A 34 -18.75 -27.94 -16.34
N GLU A 35 -17.89 -28.69 -17.01
CA GLU A 35 -16.53 -29.00 -16.57
C GLU A 35 -15.67 -27.72 -16.50
N ASP A 36 -15.73 -26.86 -17.54
CA ASP A 36 -15.02 -25.58 -17.56
C ASP A 36 -15.47 -24.64 -16.43
N LEU A 37 -16.75 -24.71 -16.04
CA LEU A 37 -17.31 -23.87 -14.97
C LEU A 37 -17.09 -24.46 -13.56
N ALA A 38 -16.57 -25.68 -13.43
CA ALA A 38 -16.48 -26.39 -12.14
C ALA A 38 -15.52 -25.75 -11.13
N ALA A 39 -14.67 -24.84 -11.58
CA ALA A 39 -13.80 -24.02 -10.73
C ALA A 39 -14.57 -22.93 -9.95
N HIS A 40 -15.73 -22.49 -10.46
CA HIS A 40 -16.51 -21.43 -9.86
C HIS A 40 -17.51 -21.94 -8.81
N GLU A 41 -17.95 -21.05 -7.93
CA GLU A 41 -18.94 -21.37 -6.90
C GLU A 41 -20.34 -21.62 -7.52
N PRO A 42 -21.10 -22.64 -7.06
CA PRO A 42 -22.42 -22.96 -7.61
C PRO A 42 -23.37 -21.77 -7.68
N GLN A 43 -23.37 -20.91 -6.65
CA GLN A 43 -24.24 -19.74 -6.58
C GLN A 43 -23.93 -18.71 -7.67
N VAL A 44 -22.64 -18.54 -7.99
CA VAL A 44 -22.17 -17.63 -9.03
C VAL A 44 -22.58 -18.15 -10.41
N ILE A 45 -22.43 -19.45 -10.67
CA ILE A 45 -22.84 -20.08 -11.92
C ILE A 45 -24.36 -19.94 -12.13
N VAL A 46 -25.17 -20.24 -11.11
CA VAL A 46 -26.63 -20.10 -11.17
C VAL A 46 -27.04 -18.65 -11.43
N GLY A 47 -26.37 -17.68 -10.78
CA GLY A 47 -26.55 -16.26 -11.02
C GLY A 47 -26.24 -15.87 -12.47
N ALA A 48 -25.13 -16.35 -13.01
CA ALA A 48 -24.70 -16.10 -14.39
C ALA A 48 -25.67 -16.70 -15.41
N LEU A 49 -26.12 -17.94 -15.23
CA LEU A 49 -27.14 -18.57 -16.10
C LEU A 49 -28.46 -17.80 -16.06
N ARG A 50 -28.87 -17.30 -14.88
CA ARG A 50 -30.06 -16.45 -14.73
C ARG A 50 -29.89 -15.12 -15.48
N ALA A 51 -28.71 -14.52 -15.43
CA ALA A 51 -28.42 -13.29 -16.16
C ALA A 51 -28.41 -13.53 -17.69
N CYS A 52 -27.85 -14.65 -18.16
CA CYS A 52 -27.88 -15.05 -19.56
C CYS A 52 -29.31 -15.08 -20.12
N ARG A 53 -30.27 -15.66 -19.37
CA ARG A 53 -31.69 -15.73 -19.79
C ARG A 53 -32.39 -14.37 -19.85
N ARG A 54 -31.87 -13.37 -19.15
CA ARG A 54 -32.45 -12.01 -19.13
C ARG A 54 -31.81 -11.09 -20.17
N GLU A 55 -30.70 -11.51 -20.76
CA GLU A 55 -30.03 -10.74 -21.81
C GLU A 55 -30.81 -10.89 -23.12
N PRO A 56 -31.34 -9.80 -23.69
CA PRO A 56 -32.29 -9.85 -24.81
C PRO A 56 -31.65 -10.27 -26.14
N ALA A 57 -30.31 -10.29 -26.22
CA ALA A 57 -29.57 -10.67 -27.40
C ALA A 57 -28.38 -11.57 -27.02
N GLY A 58 -28.33 -12.78 -27.56
CA GLY A 58 -27.20 -13.68 -27.36
C GLY A 58 -27.59 -15.15 -27.48
N ARG A 59 -26.60 -15.98 -27.82
CA ARG A 59 -26.69 -17.44 -27.72
C ARG A 59 -25.93 -17.90 -26.49
N LEU A 60 -26.43 -18.94 -25.84
CA LEU A 60 -25.76 -19.49 -24.66
C LEU A 60 -24.47 -20.12 -25.14
N SER A 61 -23.37 -19.62 -24.58
CA SER A 61 -22.01 -20.08 -24.85
C SER A 61 -21.23 -19.96 -23.56
N LEU A 62 -20.13 -20.70 -23.44
CA LEU A 62 -19.20 -20.54 -22.31
C LEU A 62 -18.80 -19.07 -22.13
N GLY A 63 -18.47 -18.37 -23.22
CA GLY A 63 -18.12 -16.95 -23.18
C GLY A 63 -19.22 -16.05 -22.62
N MET A 64 -20.50 -16.34 -22.91
CA MET A 64 -21.62 -15.59 -22.34
C MET A 64 -21.76 -15.84 -20.84
N VAL A 65 -21.60 -17.08 -20.38
CA VAL A 65 -21.66 -17.41 -18.95
C VAL A 65 -20.49 -16.76 -18.22
N LEU A 66 -19.27 -16.90 -18.73
CA LEU A 66 -18.06 -16.29 -18.17
C LEU A 66 -18.16 -14.76 -18.13
N LYS A 67 -18.75 -14.11 -19.15
CA LYS A 67 -19.03 -12.66 -19.12
C LYS A 67 -19.83 -12.26 -17.88
N HIS A 68 -20.89 -13.00 -17.54
CA HIS A 68 -21.73 -12.70 -16.37
C HIS A 68 -21.06 -13.09 -15.05
N ILE A 69 -20.25 -14.17 -15.03
CA ILE A 69 -19.41 -14.51 -13.88
C ILE A 69 -18.41 -13.39 -13.60
N HIS A 70 -17.68 -12.94 -14.63
CA HIS A 70 -16.71 -11.85 -14.54
C HIS A 70 -17.35 -10.52 -14.16
N ALA A 71 -18.58 -10.25 -14.58
CA ALA A 71 -19.31 -9.05 -14.16
C ALA A 71 -19.67 -9.08 -12.66
N ALA A 72 -19.74 -10.28 -12.06
CA ALA A 72 -20.04 -10.49 -10.65
C ALA A 72 -18.80 -10.76 -9.79
N ASP A 73 -17.58 -10.71 -10.35
CA ASP A 73 -16.34 -11.04 -9.63
C ASP A 73 -15.91 -9.99 -8.60
N GLY A 74 -16.66 -8.89 -8.50
CA GLY A 74 -16.45 -7.83 -7.51
C GLY A 74 -15.29 -6.89 -7.82
N ARG A 75 -14.64 -7.00 -8.99
CA ARG A 75 -13.61 -6.04 -9.41
C ARG A 75 -14.27 -4.74 -9.90
N PRO A 76 -13.73 -3.57 -9.54
CA PRO A 76 -14.26 -2.30 -10.00
C PRO A 76 -14.05 -2.12 -11.51
N GLY A 77 -14.91 -1.33 -12.13
CA GLY A 77 -14.70 -0.90 -13.51
C GLY A 77 -13.44 -0.05 -13.66
N LYS A 78 -12.86 0.07 -14.85
CA LYS A 78 -11.60 0.80 -15.06
C LYS A 78 -11.62 2.26 -14.60
N ASP A 79 -12.76 2.94 -14.73
CA ASP A 79 -12.94 4.33 -14.32
C ASP A 79 -13.02 4.46 -12.80
N GLU A 80 -13.70 3.52 -12.14
CA GLU A 80 -13.78 3.42 -10.67
C GLU A 80 -12.42 3.04 -10.08
N ALA A 81 -11.75 2.04 -10.68
CA ALA A 81 -10.39 1.65 -10.35
C ALA A 81 -9.41 2.82 -10.44
N TRP A 82 -9.54 3.67 -11.47
CA TRP A 82 -8.75 4.89 -11.59
C TRP A 82 -9.06 5.90 -10.47
N SER A 83 -10.33 6.05 -10.07
CA SER A 83 -10.69 6.90 -8.93
C SER A 83 -10.04 6.41 -7.63
N ILE A 84 -10.08 5.09 -7.38
CA ILE A 84 -9.43 4.46 -6.23
C ILE A 84 -7.91 4.71 -6.27
N ALA A 85 -7.28 4.51 -7.43
CA ALA A 85 -5.85 4.76 -7.62
C ALA A 85 -5.46 6.22 -7.37
N LEU A 86 -6.28 7.18 -7.83
CA LEU A 86 -6.02 8.59 -7.64
C LEU A 86 -6.15 9.02 -6.18
N SER A 87 -7.11 8.46 -5.43
CA SER A 87 -7.19 8.65 -3.99
C SER A 87 -5.95 8.11 -3.27
N ALA A 88 -5.38 7.01 -3.77
CA ALA A 88 -4.17 6.42 -3.21
C ALA A 88 -2.88 7.20 -3.51
N SER A 89 -2.92 8.22 -4.38
CA SER A 89 -1.79 9.14 -4.58
C SER A 89 -1.60 10.12 -3.40
N ASP A 90 -2.59 10.29 -2.53
CA ASP A 90 -2.43 11.06 -1.29
C ASP A 90 -2.01 10.12 -0.15
N GLU A 91 -0.80 10.30 0.38
CA GLU A 91 -0.24 9.47 1.45
C GLU A 91 -1.01 9.59 2.78
N HIS A 92 -1.84 10.63 2.96
CA HIS A 92 -2.72 10.74 4.13
C HIS A 92 -3.93 9.81 4.02
N GLU A 93 -4.34 9.46 2.80
CA GLU A 93 -5.53 8.65 2.56
C GLU A 93 -5.27 7.17 2.81
N THR A 94 -6.27 6.52 3.40
CA THR A 94 -6.30 5.05 3.49
C THR A 94 -7.26 4.54 2.44
N VAL A 95 -6.76 3.67 1.57
CA VAL A 95 -7.51 3.22 0.40
C VAL A 95 -7.58 1.70 0.39
N VAL A 96 -8.78 1.17 0.18
CA VAL A 96 -8.99 -0.26 -0.03
C VAL A 96 -9.05 -0.50 -1.52
N MET A 97 -8.13 -1.30 -2.04
CA MET A 97 -7.94 -1.50 -3.47
C MET A 97 -7.60 -2.96 -3.78
N THR A 98 -7.82 -3.36 -5.02
CA THR A 98 -7.41 -4.70 -5.47
C THR A 98 -5.92 -4.75 -5.82
N ALA A 99 -5.36 -5.95 -5.87
CA ALA A 99 -3.97 -6.16 -6.28
C ALA A 99 -3.69 -5.65 -7.71
N GLU A 100 -4.67 -5.74 -8.62
CA GLU A 100 -4.56 -5.27 -9.99
C GLU A 100 -4.50 -3.74 -10.06
N ILE A 101 -5.26 -3.02 -9.21
CA ILE A 101 -5.18 -1.56 -9.10
C ILE A 101 -3.77 -1.15 -8.71
N ARG A 102 -3.24 -1.74 -7.63
CA ARG A 102 -1.89 -1.42 -7.13
C ARG A 102 -0.82 -1.66 -8.18
N GLN A 103 -0.90 -2.79 -8.89
CA GLN A 103 0.06 -3.10 -9.95
C GLN A 103 -0.07 -2.12 -11.12
N ALA A 104 -1.29 -1.77 -11.54
CA ALA A 104 -1.53 -0.80 -12.61
C ALA A 104 -1.00 0.60 -12.29
N MET A 105 -1.03 1.02 -11.02
CA MET A 105 -0.46 2.32 -10.59
C MET A 105 1.03 2.46 -10.95
N THR A 106 1.79 1.35 -10.97
CA THR A 106 3.21 1.38 -11.34
C THR A 106 3.43 1.91 -12.77
N ALA A 107 2.48 1.65 -13.69
CA ALA A 107 2.55 2.13 -15.06
C ALA A 107 2.19 3.62 -15.20
N SER A 108 1.34 4.16 -14.30
CA SER A 108 0.88 5.54 -14.37
C SER A 108 1.69 6.52 -13.52
N ASN A 109 2.32 6.07 -12.44
CA ASN A 109 2.97 6.95 -11.46
C ASN A 109 4.02 7.90 -12.08
N PRO A 110 4.98 7.44 -12.93
CA PRO A 110 5.98 8.36 -13.50
C PRO A 110 5.37 9.46 -14.37
N ILE A 111 4.28 9.13 -15.07
CA ILE A 111 3.56 10.07 -15.96
C ILE A 111 2.76 11.07 -15.12
N LEU A 112 2.15 10.59 -14.02
CA LEU A 112 1.41 11.43 -13.09
C LEU A 112 2.34 12.41 -12.35
N GLU A 113 3.53 11.95 -11.94
CA GLU A 113 4.59 12.78 -11.35
C GLU A 113 5.10 13.85 -12.32
N ALA A 114 5.13 13.55 -13.62
CA ALA A 114 5.43 14.54 -14.66
C ALA A 114 4.28 15.54 -14.91
N GLY A 115 3.13 15.37 -14.25
CA GLY A 115 1.97 16.27 -14.33
C GLY A 115 0.96 15.95 -15.43
N ASP A 116 1.18 14.93 -16.25
CA ASP A 116 0.26 14.52 -17.31
C ASP A 116 -0.81 13.55 -16.77
N LYS A 117 -1.91 14.13 -16.27
CA LYS A 117 -3.03 13.36 -15.71
C LYS A 117 -3.74 12.49 -16.75
N VAL A 118 -3.79 12.92 -18.01
CA VAL A 118 -4.50 12.20 -19.07
C VAL A 118 -3.66 11.00 -19.50
N GLY A 119 -2.37 11.21 -19.77
CA GLY A 119 -1.42 10.15 -20.06
C GLY A 119 -1.35 9.11 -18.94
N ALA A 120 -1.32 9.56 -17.68
CA ALA A 120 -1.33 8.68 -16.52
C ALA A 120 -2.59 7.81 -16.46
N ARG A 121 -3.78 8.40 -16.67
CA ARG A 121 -5.05 7.66 -16.72
C ARG A 121 -5.05 6.62 -17.83
N MET A 122 -4.57 6.98 -19.02
CA MET A 122 -4.50 6.07 -20.18
C MET A 122 -3.57 4.88 -19.91
N ALA A 123 -2.38 5.14 -19.35
CA ALA A 123 -1.43 4.10 -18.98
C ALA A 123 -2.00 3.17 -17.88
N PHE A 124 -2.65 3.76 -16.86
CA PHE A 124 -3.31 3.01 -15.80
C PHE A 124 -4.39 2.08 -16.36
N MET A 125 -5.34 2.61 -17.13
CA MET A 125 -6.48 1.84 -17.65
C MET A 125 -6.01 0.67 -18.52
N SER A 126 -5.03 0.91 -19.39
CA SER A 126 -4.46 -0.14 -20.25
C SER A 126 -3.79 -1.24 -19.41
N ALA A 127 -3.02 -0.87 -18.37
CA ALA A 127 -2.40 -1.84 -17.48
C ALA A 127 -3.43 -2.62 -16.65
N TYR A 128 -4.43 -1.93 -16.10
CA TYR A 128 -5.49 -2.51 -15.29
C TYR A 128 -6.33 -3.51 -16.08
N GLU A 129 -6.82 -3.15 -17.26
CA GLU A 129 -7.62 -4.05 -18.11
C GLU A 129 -6.84 -5.32 -18.46
N ARG A 130 -5.54 -5.20 -18.76
CA ARG A 130 -4.67 -6.36 -19.02
C ARG A 130 -4.49 -7.25 -17.80
N LEU A 131 -4.27 -6.67 -16.62
CA LEU A 131 -4.11 -7.40 -15.36
C LEU A 131 -5.40 -8.13 -14.95
N VAL A 132 -6.55 -7.48 -15.09
CA VAL A 132 -7.86 -8.08 -14.84
C VAL A 132 -8.13 -9.23 -15.82
N SER A 133 -7.80 -9.05 -17.10
CA SER A 133 -7.96 -10.09 -18.11
C SER A 133 -7.11 -11.32 -17.78
N PHE A 134 -5.86 -11.10 -17.34
CA PHE A 134 -4.96 -12.18 -16.89
C PHE A 134 -5.50 -12.89 -15.64
N ALA A 135 -5.92 -12.13 -14.62
CA ALA A 135 -6.47 -12.70 -13.40
C ALA A 135 -7.73 -13.56 -13.66
N ARG A 136 -8.59 -13.12 -14.59
CA ARG A 136 -9.78 -13.87 -15.01
C ARG A 136 -9.44 -15.12 -15.81
N ALA A 137 -8.43 -15.06 -16.68
CA ALA A 137 -7.98 -16.24 -17.43
C ALA A 137 -7.36 -17.32 -16.53
N GLU A 138 -6.84 -16.94 -15.35
CA GLU A 138 -6.31 -17.86 -14.33
C GLU A 138 -7.31 -18.18 -13.21
N ASP A 139 -8.58 -17.77 -13.35
CA ASP A 139 -9.63 -17.93 -12.32
C ASP A 139 -9.23 -17.41 -10.93
N ARG A 140 -8.39 -16.36 -10.90
CA ARG A 140 -7.90 -15.79 -9.64
C ARG A 140 -9.01 -14.98 -8.97
N PRO A 141 -9.40 -15.33 -7.72
CA PRO A 141 -10.41 -14.58 -6.99
C PRO A 141 -9.94 -13.15 -6.72
N THR A 142 -10.89 -12.23 -6.67
CA THR A 142 -10.60 -10.82 -6.33
C THR A 142 -10.14 -10.72 -4.89
N ALA A 143 -8.97 -10.11 -4.69
CA ALA A 143 -8.42 -9.83 -3.37
C ALA A 143 -8.42 -8.32 -3.12
N TRP A 144 -9.21 -7.89 -2.14
CA TRP A 144 -9.22 -6.51 -1.65
C TRP A 144 -8.25 -6.37 -0.48
N GLU A 145 -7.40 -5.35 -0.55
CA GLU A 145 -6.35 -5.10 0.42
C GLU A 145 -6.38 -3.63 0.86
N VAL A 146 -6.07 -3.40 2.14
CA VAL A 146 -6.07 -2.06 2.74
C VAL A 146 -4.66 -1.48 2.64
N SER A 147 -4.52 -0.35 1.93
CA SER A 147 -3.31 0.47 1.93
C SER A 147 -3.46 1.57 2.98
N LEU A 148 -2.66 1.50 4.04
CA LEU A 148 -2.73 2.42 5.18
C LEU A 148 -2.07 3.76 4.87
N GLY A 149 -2.82 4.84 5.05
CA GLY A 149 -2.31 6.22 5.03
C GLY A 149 -1.86 6.72 6.39
N PHE A 150 -1.30 7.93 6.42
CA PHE A 150 -0.78 8.54 7.65
C PHE A 150 -1.86 9.03 8.61
N ASP A 151 -3.02 9.47 8.11
CA ASP A 151 -4.08 10.02 8.97
C ASP A 151 -4.80 8.90 9.74
N ALA A 152 -4.81 9.00 11.07
CA ALA A 152 -5.42 8.00 11.94
C ALA A 152 -6.95 7.95 11.87
N ALA A 153 -7.61 9.11 11.70
CA ALA A 153 -9.06 9.18 11.60
C ALA A 153 -9.53 8.64 10.25
N ARG A 154 -8.84 9.00 9.16
CA ARG A 154 -9.14 8.50 7.81
C ARG A 154 -8.92 7.00 7.68
N ARG A 155 -7.91 6.43 8.36
CA ARG A 155 -7.70 4.98 8.47
C ARG A 155 -8.95 4.26 8.97
N VAL A 156 -9.48 4.69 10.11
CA VAL A 156 -10.67 4.06 10.72
C VAL A 156 -11.87 4.17 9.77
N ALA A 157 -12.14 5.36 9.26
CA ALA A 157 -13.26 5.60 8.37
C ALA A 157 -13.21 4.74 7.09
N ALA A 158 -12.03 4.62 6.47
CA ALA A 158 -11.83 3.81 5.27
C ALA A 158 -12.05 2.31 5.53
N ILE A 159 -11.50 1.78 6.64
CA ILE A 159 -11.66 0.37 7.01
C ILE A 159 -13.12 0.05 7.32
N GLU A 160 -13.80 0.88 8.12
CA GLU A 160 -15.21 0.68 8.43
C GLU A 160 -16.09 0.76 7.17
N SER A 161 -15.78 1.68 6.25
CA SER A 161 -16.48 1.80 4.97
C SER A 161 -16.31 0.53 4.13
N ALA A 162 -15.09 0.00 4.06
CA ALA A 162 -14.81 -1.22 3.31
C ALA A 162 -15.51 -2.46 3.91
N VAL A 163 -15.64 -2.55 5.23
CA VAL A 163 -16.44 -3.60 5.89
C VAL A 163 -17.93 -3.45 5.53
N ARG A 164 -18.48 -2.23 5.61
CA ARG A 164 -19.90 -1.97 5.24
C ARG A 164 -20.18 -2.31 3.77
N ALA A 165 -19.24 -2.00 2.88
CA ALA A 165 -19.31 -2.32 1.47
C ALA A 165 -18.97 -3.80 1.15
N GLN A 166 -18.69 -4.61 2.19
CA GLN A 166 -18.33 -6.03 2.07
C GLN A 166 -17.10 -6.30 1.18
N LEU A 167 -16.23 -5.29 1.00
CA LEU A 167 -14.96 -5.44 0.29
C LEU A 167 -13.97 -6.26 1.12
N ILE A 168 -14.04 -6.12 2.44
CA ILE A 168 -13.28 -6.92 3.41
C ILE A 168 -14.23 -7.50 4.46
N THR A 169 -13.83 -8.61 5.09
CA THR A 169 -14.62 -9.24 6.14
C THR A 169 -14.61 -8.39 7.41
N HIS A 170 -15.66 -8.53 8.24
CA HIS A 170 -15.73 -7.89 9.55
C HIS A 170 -14.54 -8.28 10.45
N GLU A 171 -14.12 -9.54 10.39
CA GLU A 171 -12.95 -10.04 11.12
C GLU A 171 -11.66 -9.35 10.65
N ALA A 172 -11.43 -9.27 9.34
CA ALA A 172 -10.27 -8.57 8.79
C ALA A 172 -10.27 -7.09 9.18
N GLY A 173 -11.41 -6.40 9.08
CA GLY A 173 -11.56 -5.00 9.51
C GLY A 173 -11.26 -4.82 10.99
N THR A 174 -11.79 -5.69 11.86
CA THR A 174 -11.51 -5.66 13.30
C THR A 174 -10.02 -5.83 13.59
N LYS A 175 -9.36 -6.75 12.88
CA LYS A 175 -7.92 -6.96 12.99
C LYS A 175 -7.14 -5.71 12.59
N TYR A 176 -7.43 -5.11 11.43
CA TYR A 176 -6.79 -3.85 11.02
C TYR A 176 -6.97 -2.76 12.07
N LEU A 177 -8.17 -2.57 12.60
CA LEU A 177 -8.43 -1.55 13.62
C LEU A 177 -7.71 -1.85 14.94
N ALA A 178 -7.58 -3.12 15.32
CA ALA A 178 -6.83 -3.53 16.50
C ALA A 178 -5.33 -3.26 16.34
N ASP A 179 -4.75 -3.63 15.20
CA ASP A 179 -3.33 -3.38 14.88
C ASP A 179 -3.01 -1.88 14.82
N LEU A 180 -3.99 -1.06 14.46
CA LEU A 180 -3.90 0.39 14.42
C LEU A 180 -4.04 1.09 15.78
N ARG A 181 -4.40 0.37 16.85
CA ARG A 181 -4.37 0.89 18.23
C ARG A 181 -2.91 1.05 18.69
N ILE A 182 -2.23 2.02 18.10
CA ILE A 182 -0.98 2.53 18.65
C ILE A 182 -1.36 3.17 19.99
N ALA A 183 -0.90 2.58 21.10
CA ALA A 183 -1.06 3.19 22.40
C ALA A 183 -0.61 4.65 22.32
N PRO A 184 -1.36 5.62 22.88
CA PRO A 184 -1.00 7.02 22.80
C PRO A 184 0.44 7.19 23.29
N VAL A 185 1.22 8.05 22.63
CA VAL A 185 2.59 8.34 23.04
C VAL A 185 2.55 8.75 24.51
N THR A 186 3.16 7.92 25.36
CA THR A 186 3.14 8.13 26.81
C THR A 186 3.86 9.43 27.16
N ALA A 187 3.59 9.98 28.35
CA ALA A 187 4.33 11.15 28.84
C ALA A 187 5.85 10.92 28.83
N ASP A 188 6.29 9.68 29.10
CA ASP A 188 7.69 9.28 29.01
C ASP A 188 8.22 9.30 27.56
N GLY A 189 7.44 8.80 26.59
CA GLY A 189 7.79 8.88 25.17
C GLY A 189 7.89 10.32 24.66
N GLN A 190 6.99 11.20 25.12
CA GLN A 190 7.03 12.63 24.81
C GLN A 190 8.26 13.32 25.44
N ALA A 191 8.62 12.95 26.67
CA ALA A 191 9.80 13.48 27.35
C ALA A 191 11.11 13.09 26.62
N ILE A 192 11.18 11.86 26.09
CA ILE A 192 12.31 11.42 25.25
C ILE A 192 12.38 12.22 23.95
N ALA A 193 11.25 12.42 23.25
CA ALA A 193 11.20 13.24 22.05
C ALA A 193 11.64 14.69 22.33
N GLY A 194 11.23 15.24 23.47
CA GLY A 194 11.63 16.58 23.91
C GLY A 194 13.14 16.78 24.10
N LEU A 195 13.91 15.72 24.40
CA LEU A 195 15.37 15.81 24.41
C LEU A 195 15.97 16.02 23.02
N LEU A 196 15.36 15.43 21.99
CA LEU A 196 15.83 15.53 20.61
C LEU A 196 15.44 16.87 20.00
N THR A 197 14.23 17.35 20.31
CA THR A 197 13.69 18.59 19.75
C THR A 197 14.05 19.83 20.57
N GLY A 198 14.50 19.66 21.82
CA GLY A 198 14.77 20.76 22.76
C GLY A 198 13.51 21.35 23.41
N GLU A 199 12.34 20.78 23.14
CA GLU A 199 11.05 21.24 23.69
C GLU A 199 10.52 20.26 24.73
N VAL A 200 10.56 20.64 26.00
CA VAL A 200 9.97 19.82 27.09
C VAL A 200 8.48 20.10 27.17
N ARG A 201 7.67 19.15 26.68
CA ARG A 201 6.20 19.32 26.63
C ARG A 201 5.46 18.68 27.82
N THR A 202 6.05 17.70 28.51
CA THR A 202 5.38 16.99 29.63
C THR A 202 6.35 16.56 30.74
N GLN A 203 5.79 16.28 31.93
CA GLN A 203 6.57 15.76 33.07
C GLN A 203 6.65 14.22 33.00
N PRO A 204 7.85 13.64 32.89
CA PRO A 204 8.04 12.19 32.87
C PRO A 204 7.83 11.57 34.25
N SER A 205 7.59 10.25 34.25
CA SER A 205 7.51 9.40 35.44
C SER A 205 8.78 9.50 36.30
N ALA A 206 8.67 9.17 37.59
CA ALA A 206 9.82 9.26 38.51
C ALA A 206 11.01 8.40 38.05
N ALA A 207 10.75 7.16 37.62
CA ALA A 207 11.77 6.25 37.12
C ALA A 207 12.42 6.76 35.83
N MET A 208 11.64 7.35 34.91
CA MET A 208 12.19 7.92 33.68
C MET A 208 13.01 9.18 33.97
N ARG A 209 12.57 10.03 34.89
CA ARG A 209 13.29 11.23 35.31
C ARG A 209 14.68 10.92 35.86
N GLU A 210 14.80 9.85 36.64
CA GLU A 210 16.09 9.37 37.16
C GLU A 210 17.03 8.97 36.02
N LYS A 211 16.54 8.17 35.07
CA LYS A 211 17.33 7.79 33.87
C LYS A 211 17.72 9.00 33.02
N LEU A 212 16.82 9.97 32.86
CA LEU A 212 17.10 11.21 32.13
C LEU A 212 18.16 12.06 32.84
N ALA A 213 18.17 12.08 34.17
CA ALA A 213 19.21 12.76 34.95
C ALA A 213 20.58 12.09 34.74
N GLU A 214 20.62 10.76 34.72
CA GLU A 214 21.84 10.00 34.42
C GLU A 214 22.38 10.33 33.01
N VAL A 215 21.53 10.28 31.99
CA VAL A 215 21.91 10.64 30.61
C VAL A 215 22.42 12.07 30.54
N ARG A 216 21.79 13.00 31.26
CA ARG A 216 22.22 14.40 31.32
C ARG A 216 23.62 14.53 31.93
N LEU A 217 23.94 13.78 32.99
CA LEU A 217 25.29 13.76 33.58
C LEU A 217 26.34 13.22 32.60
N ILE A 218 26.01 12.17 31.85
CA ILE A 218 26.90 11.60 30.82
C ILE A 218 27.17 12.64 29.73
N LEU A 219 26.13 13.33 29.26
CA LEU A 219 26.24 14.34 28.21
C LEU A 219 27.04 15.57 28.67
N THR A 220 26.82 16.07 29.88
CA THR A 220 27.59 17.22 30.42
C THR A 220 29.06 16.85 30.61
N ALA A 221 29.36 15.66 31.13
CA ALA A 221 30.73 15.16 31.26
C ALA A 221 31.42 14.95 29.89
N SER A 222 30.69 14.46 28.90
CA SER A 222 31.19 14.31 27.51
C SER A 222 31.46 15.67 26.86
N LYS A 223 30.55 16.65 27.04
CA LYS A 223 30.74 18.02 26.56
C LYS A 223 31.96 18.69 27.21
N ALA A 224 32.11 18.58 28.53
CA ALA A 224 33.26 19.13 29.24
C ALA A 224 34.60 18.55 28.75
N ARG A 225 34.66 17.23 28.51
CA ARG A 225 35.84 16.58 27.92
C ARG A 225 36.16 17.12 26.52
N LYS A 226 35.16 17.21 25.64
CA LYS A 226 35.34 17.78 24.29
C LYS A 226 35.78 19.24 24.33
N ASP A 227 35.23 20.04 25.23
CA ASP A 227 35.60 21.45 25.36
C ASP A 227 37.03 21.62 25.89
N GLN A 228 37.47 20.76 26.82
CA GLN A 228 38.87 20.71 27.26
C GLN A 228 39.83 20.31 26.13
N GLU A 229 39.48 19.31 25.33
CA GLU A 229 40.27 18.90 24.15
C GLU A 229 40.38 20.04 23.14
N ARG A 230 39.26 20.69 22.82
CA ARG A 230 39.22 21.87 21.94
C ARG A 230 40.06 23.02 22.48
N ALA A 231 40.04 23.28 23.79
CA ALA A 231 40.87 24.32 24.41
C ALA A 231 42.37 23.99 24.28
N LYS A 232 42.77 22.73 24.54
CA LYS A 232 44.16 22.26 24.36
C LYS A 232 44.61 22.39 22.90
N ASP A 233 43.77 21.98 21.95
CA ASP A 233 44.08 22.11 20.52
C ASP A 233 44.18 23.57 20.07
N ASN A 234 43.28 24.43 20.54
CA ASN A 234 43.36 25.87 20.27
C ASN A 234 44.64 26.48 20.83
N GLN A 235 45.07 26.06 22.02
CA GLN A 235 46.33 26.51 22.62
C GLN A 235 47.54 26.03 21.81
N ARG A 236 47.56 24.75 21.39
CA ARG A 236 48.60 24.20 20.51
C ARG A 236 48.68 24.97 19.19
N ARG A 237 47.54 25.25 18.55
CA ARG A 237 47.45 26.04 17.30
C ARG A 237 47.96 27.47 17.49
N ARG A 238 47.67 28.11 18.63
CA ARG A 238 48.19 29.45 18.95
C ARG A 238 49.72 29.45 19.09
N VAL A 239 50.26 28.49 19.84
CA VAL A 239 51.72 28.36 20.03
C VAL A 239 52.42 28.05 18.70
N SER A 240 51.91 27.12 17.90
CA SER A 240 52.49 26.80 16.58
C SER A 240 52.45 28.00 15.64
N THR A 241 51.38 28.77 15.66
CA THR A 241 51.24 30.00 14.85
C THR A 241 52.25 31.06 15.29
N TYR A 242 52.43 31.23 16.60
CA TYR A 242 53.42 32.17 17.15
C TYR A 242 54.86 31.78 16.75
N LEU A 243 55.22 30.48 16.89
CA LEU A 243 56.55 29.98 16.51
C LEU A 243 56.83 30.15 15.01
N ARG A 244 55.85 29.85 14.14
CA ARG A 244 55.97 30.09 12.69
C ARG A 244 56.17 31.57 12.36
N LYS A 245 55.40 32.48 12.99
CA LYS A 245 55.59 33.93 12.81
C LYS A 245 56.97 34.39 13.28
N ARG A 246 57.48 33.83 14.37
CA ARG A 246 58.82 34.14 14.90
C ARG A 246 59.93 33.66 13.95
N GLN A 247 59.83 32.43 13.43
CA GLN A 247 60.77 31.91 12.43
C GLN A 247 60.74 32.71 11.12
N ALA A 248 59.56 33.09 10.63
CA ALA A 248 59.45 33.94 9.45
C ALA A 248 60.13 35.30 9.65
N ARG A 249 59.98 35.91 10.82
CA ARG A 249 60.65 37.17 11.17
C ARG A 249 62.18 37.03 11.26
N SER A 250 62.70 35.92 11.78
CA SER A 250 64.16 35.71 11.82
C SER A 250 64.74 35.49 10.44
N VAL A 251 64.06 34.74 9.56
CA VAL A 251 64.47 34.55 8.16
C VAL A 251 64.48 35.87 7.40
N ILE A 252 63.47 36.72 7.57
CA ILE A 252 63.45 38.07 6.95
C ILE A 252 64.62 38.91 7.44
N ALA A 253 64.89 38.92 8.76
CA ALA A 253 66.00 39.68 9.33
C ALA A 253 67.39 39.17 8.91
N GLU A 254 67.52 37.88 8.60
CA GLU A 254 68.74 37.29 8.03
C GLU A 254 68.90 37.65 6.55
N MET A 255 67.80 37.72 5.79
CA MET A 255 67.82 38.19 4.39
C MET A 255 68.19 39.69 4.29
N ASP A 256 67.69 40.52 5.20
CA ASP A 256 67.99 41.95 5.24
C ASP A 256 69.45 42.26 5.65
N ARG A 257 70.16 41.31 6.29
CA ARG A 257 71.59 41.44 6.63
C ARG A 257 72.53 40.93 5.53
N ALA A 258 72.00 40.24 4.53
CA ALA A 258 72.75 39.66 3.42
C ALA A 258 72.73 40.54 2.14
N GLN A 259 72.10 41.72 2.21
CA GLN A 259 72.16 42.79 1.21
C GLN A 259 73.13 43.89 1.65
#